data_AF-A0A956FNN1-F1
#
_entry.id   AF-A0A956FNN1-F1
#
_cell.length_a   1.000
_cell.length_b   1.000
_cell.length_c   1.000
_cell.angle_alpha   90.00
_cell.angle_beta   90.00
_cell.angle_gamma   90.00
#
_symmetry.space_group_name_H-M   'P 1'
#
loop_
_entity.id
_entity.type
_entity.pdbx_description
1 polymer ?
#
loop_
_entity_poly.entity_id
_entity_poly.type
_entity_poly.pdbx_seq_one_letter_code
_entity_poly.pdbx_strand_id
1 'polypeptide(L)'
;MRYVPLVALRLRHPYYADERCPDFEVRLSPSGRRVVERHRLIVRPTTDGVVLITAVDGDGVPPIELADDAPISLELALRNPDFSRFTDLSAFAGNAAPRLVNADAPTGGELTLGEREAWGGESLRVQEGAGEERFVLAGRPRPGVELASFIVEGDPGVSVSAYDPATRALTLDCAGAQAGASAAVRYPIAPSLPRGVFAEVELRGVGSAWLAEGPAEYTITFAAKQTRWIYYVVTDVDAGDFAIVDAAGDEPTLVFSEVNRRDLGAEPDAADPQAEALAATYPSARRLRFTSDAAIACSATPRRGLELRLDGERLPFALPNPPLRNFTSREIVVDQVPQRQESLFRVVKHLTTSLHPNG
;
A
#
# COMPACT_ATOMS: atom_id res chain seq x y z
N MET A 1 10.58 32.19 -23.10
CA MET A 1 10.05 30.85 -22.85
C MET A 1 10.01 30.64 -21.35
N ARG A 2 8.83 30.37 -20.79
CA ARG A 2 8.62 30.15 -19.35
C ARG A 2 8.22 28.70 -19.14
N TYR A 3 8.55 28.11 -18.00
CA TYR A 3 8.06 26.78 -17.62
C TYR A 3 6.96 26.93 -16.58
N VAL A 4 5.85 26.22 -16.79
CA VAL A 4 4.68 26.22 -15.90
C VAL A 4 4.33 24.79 -15.49
N PRO A 5 3.93 24.56 -14.23
CA PRO A 5 3.46 23.26 -13.80
C PRO A 5 2.05 23.00 -14.34
N LEU A 6 1.83 21.79 -14.86
CA LEU A 6 0.55 21.31 -15.39
C LEU A 6 -0.16 20.42 -14.37
N VAL A 7 0.58 19.44 -13.84
CA VAL A 7 0.08 18.44 -12.89
C VAL A 7 1.08 18.26 -11.77
N ALA A 8 0.61 18.15 -10.53
CA ALA A 8 1.37 17.64 -9.40
C ALA A 8 0.71 16.35 -8.86
N LEU A 9 1.49 15.31 -8.64
CA LEU A 9 1.08 14.13 -7.87
C LEU A 9 1.82 14.14 -6.53
N ARG A 10 1.06 14.07 -5.44
CA ARG A 10 1.53 14.08 -4.06
C ARG A 10 1.19 12.78 -3.36
N LEU A 11 2.12 12.27 -2.57
CA LEU A 11 2.00 11.07 -1.76
C LEU A 11 2.02 11.52 -0.30
N ARG A 12 0.94 11.19 0.43
CA ARG A 12 0.76 11.57 1.82
C ARG A 12 0.72 10.36 2.72
N HIS A 13 1.30 10.47 3.91
CA HIS A 13 1.23 9.41 4.91
C HIS A 13 1.38 9.99 6.33
N PRO A 14 0.40 9.78 7.24
CA PRO A 14 0.36 10.42 8.57
C PRO A 14 1.44 9.91 9.56
N TYR A 15 2.10 8.79 9.24
CA TYR A 15 3.33 8.35 9.92
C TYR A 15 4.41 9.44 9.96
N TYR A 16 4.54 10.26 8.91
CA TYR A 16 5.56 11.32 8.83
C TYR A 16 5.04 12.63 9.43
N ALA A 17 5.94 13.37 10.08
CA ALA A 17 5.60 14.60 10.79
C ALA A 17 5.08 15.72 9.87
N ASP A 18 5.54 15.78 8.63
CA ASP A 18 5.12 16.73 7.61
C ASP A 18 4.14 16.10 6.60
N GLU A 19 3.64 14.89 6.91
CA GLU A 19 2.74 14.07 6.11
C GLU A 19 3.27 13.72 4.71
N ARG A 20 4.50 14.08 4.35
CA ARG A 20 5.10 13.77 3.06
C ARG A 20 5.56 12.32 3.06
N CYS A 21 5.16 11.55 2.05
CA CYS A 21 5.57 10.16 1.90
C CYS A 21 6.73 10.01 0.89
N PRO A 22 7.97 9.80 1.36
CA PRO A 22 9.15 9.62 0.50
C PRO A 22 9.39 8.16 0.08
N ASP A 23 8.52 7.23 0.48
CA ASP A 23 8.75 5.79 0.36
C ASP A 23 8.64 5.25 -1.06
N PHE A 24 8.20 6.07 -2.01
CA PHE A 24 7.99 5.66 -3.40
C PHE A 24 8.86 6.44 -4.36
N GLU A 25 9.28 5.75 -5.42
CA GLU A 25 9.65 6.38 -6.66
C GLU A 25 8.44 6.47 -7.57
N VAL A 26 8.16 7.66 -8.10
CA VAL A 26 7.16 7.84 -9.15
C VAL A 26 7.87 7.86 -10.50
N ARG A 27 7.55 6.90 -11.36
CA ARG A 27 8.13 6.76 -12.70
C ARG A 27 7.05 6.88 -13.77
N LEU A 28 7.45 7.22 -14.98
CA LEU A 28 6.57 7.10 -16.14
C LEU A 28 6.47 5.63 -16.55
N SER A 29 5.24 5.15 -16.77
CA SER A 29 5.04 3.88 -17.46
C SER A 29 5.47 4.00 -18.94
N PRO A 30 5.60 2.89 -19.69
CA PRO A 30 5.90 2.95 -21.12
C PRO A 30 4.89 3.77 -21.93
N SER A 31 3.59 3.74 -21.60
CA SER A 31 2.56 4.55 -22.25
C SER A 31 2.67 6.01 -21.84
N GLY A 32 2.84 6.30 -20.54
CA GLY A 32 3.00 7.66 -20.03
C GLY A 32 4.23 8.35 -20.61
N ARG A 33 5.34 7.62 -20.82
CA ARG A 33 6.54 8.17 -21.47
C ARG A 33 6.26 8.65 -22.89
N ARG A 34 5.51 7.87 -23.68
CA ARG A 34 5.13 8.28 -25.05
C ARG A 34 4.31 9.56 -25.03
N VAL A 35 3.38 9.71 -24.09
CA VAL A 35 2.58 10.93 -23.94
C VAL A 35 3.46 12.11 -23.54
N VAL A 36 4.28 11.96 -22.51
CA VAL A 36 5.22 13.01 -22.06
C VAL A 36 6.15 13.47 -23.19
N GLU A 37 6.73 12.53 -23.95
CA GLU A 37 7.61 12.84 -25.08
C GLU A 37 6.86 13.53 -26.23
N ARG A 38 5.69 12.99 -26.62
CA ARG A 38 4.84 13.56 -27.68
C ARG A 38 4.43 15.00 -27.38
N HIS A 39 4.11 15.30 -26.13
CA HIS A 39 3.65 16.63 -25.69
C HIS A 39 4.77 17.50 -25.10
N ARG A 40 6.04 17.06 -25.20
CA ARG A 40 7.23 17.79 -24.71
C ARG A 40 7.13 18.21 -23.25
N LEU A 41 6.48 17.38 -22.43
CA LEU A 41 6.40 17.58 -20.99
C LEU A 41 7.73 17.21 -20.33
N ILE A 42 8.04 17.88 -19.23
CA ILE A 42 9.19 17.56 -18.39
C ILE A 42 8.67 17.02 -17.07
N VAL A 43 9.22 15.90 -16.64
CA VAL A 43 8.87 15.27 -15.37
C VAL A 43 9.91 15.61 -14.33
N ARG A 44 9.49 16.29 -13.25
CA ARG A 44 10.36 16.69 -12.15
C ARG A 44 9.99 15.93 -10.88
N PRO A 45 10.87 15.01 -10.40
CA PRO A 45 10.65 14.34 -9.12
C PRO A 45 10.64 15.35 -7.96
N THR A 46 9.86 15.04 -6.94
CA THR A 46 9.84 15.74 -5.66
C THR A 46 10.00 14.74 -4.52
N THR A 47 10.12 15.22 -3.28
CA THR A 47 10.28 14.35 -2.11
C THR A 47 9.07 13.46 -1.85
N ASP A 48 7.88 13.90 -2.28
CA ASP A 48 6.60 13.26 -2.02
C ASP A 48 5.82 12.99 -3.31
N GLY A 49 6.50 12.79 -4.44
CA GLY A 49 5.84 12.49 -5.71
C GLY A 49 6.49 13.17 -6.91
N VAL A 50 5.70 13.73 -7.81
CA VAL A 50 6.21 14.27 -9.08
C VAL A 50 5.41 15.48 -9.57
N VAL A 51 6.07 16.38 -10.29
CA VAL A 51 5.43 17.50 -10.99
C VAL A 51 5.72 17.40 -12.48
N LEU A 52 4.69 17.47 -13.31
CA LEU A 52 4.81 17.57 -14.75
C LEU A 52 4.74 19.05 -15.13
N ILE A 53 5.75 19.52 -15.84
CA ILE A 53 5.88 20.91 -16.28
C ILE A 53 5.93 20.96 -17.80
N THR A 54 5.38 22.03 -18.38
CA THR A 54 5.46 22.30 -19.82
C THR A 54 6.10 23.67 -20.05
N ALA A 55 6.73 23.82 -21.22
CA ALA A 55 7.21 25.13 -21.65
C ALA A 55 6.06 25.89 -22.32
N VAL A 56 5.97 27.19 -22.08
CA VAL A 56 4.99 28.08 -22.71
C VAL A 56 5.69 29.26 -23.38
N ASP A 57 5.04 29.78 -24.41
CA ASP A 57 5.46 30.97 -25.14
C ASP A 57 5.12 32.28 -24.38
N GLY A 58 5.15 33.42 -25.08
CA GLY A 58 4.84 34.72 -24.50
C GLY A 58 3.37 34.91 -24.13
N ASP A 59 2.47 34.15 -24.78
CA ASP A 59 1.03 34.18 -24.58
C ASP A 59 0.57 33.11 -23.58
N GLY A 60 1.51 32.31 -23.05
CA GLY A 60 1.23 31.25 -22.09
C GLY A 60 0.76 29.94 -22.72
N VAL A 61 0.88 29.79 -24.04
CA VAL A 61 0.42 28.60 -24.78
C VAL A 61 1.55 27.57 -24.87
N PRO A 62 1.29 26.28 -24.60
CA PRO A 62 2.28 25.23 -24.77
C PRO A 62 2.54 24.94 -26.26
N PRO A 63 3.74 24.46 -26.63
CA PRO A 63 4.07 24.15 -28.03
C PRO A 63 3.20 23.02 -28.61
N ILE A 64 2.71 22.11 -27.76
CA ILE A 64 1.81 21.01 -28.10
C ILE A 64 0.84 20.85 -26.95
N GLU A 65 -0.43 21.13 -27.19
CA GLU A 65 -1.51 20.92 -26.21
C GLU A 65 -1.67 19.44 -25.90
N LEU A 66 -1.94 19.12 -24.63
CA LEU A 66 -2.25 17.77 -24.19
C LEU A 66 -3.72 17.48 -24.49
N ALA A 67 -3.99 16.42 -25.26
CA ALA A 67 -5.35 16.02 -25.56
C ALA A 67 -6.04 15.44 -24.31
N ASP A 68 -7.32 15.74 -24.11
CA ASP A 68 -8.07 15.31 -22.93
C ASP A 68 -8.23 13.78 -22.83
N ASP A 69 -8.15 13.09 -23.97
CA ASP A 69 -8.23 11.63 -24.09
C ASP A 69 -6.88 10.91 -23.94
N ALA A 70 -5.78 11.64 -23.75
CA ALA A 70 -4.44 11.08 -23.61
C ALA A 70 -4.08 10.89 -22.12
N PRO A 71 -4.28 9.70 -21.51
CA PRO A 71 -3.97 9.50 -20.10
C PRO A 71 -2.47 9.58 -19.85
N ILE A 72 -2.10 10.24 -18.76
CA ILE A 72 -0.73 10.20 -18.23
C ILE A 72 -0.65 9.05 -17.24
N SER A 73 0.04 7.97 -17.64
CA SER A 73 0.26 6.79 -16.81
C SER A 73 1.62 6.86 -16.09
N LEU A 74 1.60 6.67 -14.78
CA LEU A 74 2.76 6.63 -13.89
C LEU A 74 2.77 5.29 -13.13
N GLU A 75 3.92 4.92 -12.61
CA GLU A 75 4.14 3.73 -11.79
C GLU A 75 4.71 4.15 -10.44
N LEU A 76 4.12 3.65 -9.36
CA LEU A 76 4.67 3.76 -8.01
C LEU A 76 5.56 2.56 -7.74
N ALA A 77 6.86 2.78 -7.53
CA ALA A 77 7.79 1.73 -7.12
C ALA A 77 8.18 1.94 -5.65
N LEU A 78 7.86 0.96 -4.80
CA LEU A 78 8.16 1.04 -3.37
C LEU A 78 9.68 0.93 -3.14
N ARG A 79 10.25 1.92 -2.43
CA ARG A 79 11.66 1.98 -2.04
C ARG A 79 11.90 1.48 -0.62
N ASN A 80 10.94 1.71 0.27
CA ASN A 80 11.06 1.34 1.67
C ASN A 80 10.53 -0.08 1.90
N PRO A 81 11.38 -1.08 2.18
CA PRO A 81 10.94 -2.46 2.40
C PRO A 81 10.13 -2.62 3.71
N ASP A 82 10.24 -1.66 4.63
CA ASP A 82 9.53 -1.67 5.91
C ASP A 82 8.18 -0.95 5.86
N PHE A 83 7.74 -0.47 4.69
CA PHE A 83 6.50 0.30 4.53
C PHE A 83 5.26 -0.41 5.10
N SER A 84 5.14 -1.72 4.89
CA SER A 84 4.04 -2.55 5.41
C SER A 84 4.02 -2.68 6.94
N ARG A 85 5.10 -2.30 7.63
CA ARG A 85 5.17 -2.34 9.11
C ARG A 85 4.44 -1.18 9.75
N PHE A 86 4.29 -0.06 9.05
CA PHE A 86 3.64 1.15 9.56
C PHE A 86 2.50 1.68 8.69
N THR A 87 2.24 1.05 7.55
CA THR A 87 1.13 1.39 6.65
C THR A 87 0.06 0.31 6.71
N ASP A 88 -1.20 0.72 6.76
CA ASP A 88 -2.34 -0.18 6.54
C ASP A 88 -2.52 -0.41 5.03
N LEU A 89 -2.28 -1.64 4.60
CA LEU A 89 -2.39 -2.07 3.20
C LEU A 89 -3.67 -2.88 2.93
N SER A 90 -4.62 -2.92 3.88
CA SER A 90 -5.87 -3.67 3.74
C SER A 90 -6.67 -3.27 2.51
N ALA A 91 -6.69 -1.98 2.17
CA ALA A 91 -7.35 -1.47 0.95
C ALA A 91 -6.76 -2.06 -0.35
N PHE A 92 -5.49 -2.46 -0.33
CA PHE A 92 -4.80 -3.07 -1.47
C PHE A 92 -4.86 -4.61 -1.45
N ALA A 93 -5.30 -5.21 -0.34
CA ALA A 93 -5.32 -6.65 -0.20
C ALA A 93 -6.30 -7.29 -1.19
N GLY A 94 -5.84 -8.32 -1.91
CA GLY A 94 -6.63 -9.00 -2.94
C GLY A 94 -6.66 -8.32 -4.31
N ASN A 95 -6.14 -7.09 -4.43
CA ASN A 95 -5.99 -6.41 -5.72
C ASN A 95 -4.63 -6.77 -6.33
N ALA A 96 -4.63 -7.63 -7.35
CA ALA A 96 -3.41 -8.13 -7.98
C ALA A 96 -2.67 -7.05 -8.81
N ALA A 97 -3.38 -5.99 -9.22
CA ALA A 97 -2.81 -4.88 -9.95
C ALA A 97 -3.49 -3.55 -9.57
N PRO A 98 -3.15 -2.99 -8.40
CA PRO A 98 -3.69 -1.73 -7.93
C PRO A 98 -3.52 -0.62 -8.96
N ARG A 99 -4.61 0.10 -9.25
CA ARG A 99 -4.63 1.25 -10.14
C ARG A 99 -5.34 2.41 -9.48
N LEU A 100 -4.64 3.54 -9.35
CA LEU A 100 -5.15 4.77 -8.77
C LEU A 100 -5.54 5.73 -9.90
N VAL A 101 -6.76 6.24 -9.88
CA VAL A 101 -7.30 7.11 -10.94
C VAL A 101 -7.98 8.33 -10.37
N ASN A 102 -7.99 9.43 -11.13
CA ASN A 102 -8.79 10.59 -10.82
C ASN A 102 -10.23 10.39 -11.33
N ALA A 103 -11.02 9.58 -10.63
CA ALA A 103 -12.43 9.37 -10.96
C ALA A 103 -13.22 10.69 -10.82
N ASP A 104 -13.50 11.34 -11.96
CA ASP A 104 -14.34 12.55 -12.10
C ASP A 104 -13.75 13.86 -11.54
N ALA A 105 -12.43 13.89 -11.29
CA ALA A 105 -11.73 15.07 -10.77
C ALA A 105 -10.61 15.54 -11.72
N PRO A 106 -10.91 16.20 -12.86
CA PRO A 106 -9.90 16.63 -13.84
C PRO A 106 -9.03 17.80 -13.35
N THR A 107 -9.46 18.53 -12.32
CA THR A 107 -8.75 19.70 -11.78
C THR A 107 -7.95 19.40 -10.51
N GLY A 108 -7.85 18.14 -10.11
CA GLY A 108 -7.15 17.71 -8.89
C GLY A 108 -8.08 17.08 -7.83
N GLY A 109 -7.49 16.42 -6.84
CA GLY A 109 -8.21 15.71 -5.77
C GLY A 109 -7.51 14.43 -5.31
N GLU A 110 -8.16 13.71 -4.40
CA GLU A 110 -7.71 12.39 -3.96
C GLU A 110 -7.93 11.36 -5.07
N LEU A 111 -6.92 10.54 -5.35
CA LEU A 111 -7.04 9.46 -6.31
C LEU A 111 -7.79 8.27 -5.69
N THR A 112 -8.69 7.70 -6.47
CA THR A 112 -9.47 6.54 -6.06
C THR A 112 -8.76 5.26 -6.46
N LEU A 113 -8.68 4.31 -5.52
CA LEU A 113 -8.17 2.98 -5.79
C LEU A 113 -9.20 2.15 -6.57
N GLY A 114 -8.76 1.57 -7.68
CA GLY A 114 -9.47 0.58 -8.46
C GLY A 114 -8.56 -0.57 -8.87
N GLU A 115 -9.12 -1.47 -9.67
CA GLU A 115 -8.37 -2.57 -10.28
C GLU A 115 -8.02 -2.21 -11.73
N ARG A 116 -6.82 -2.61 -12.16
CA ARG A 116 -6.41 -2.47 -13.56
C ARG A 116 -7.19 -3.44 -14.43
N GLU A 117 -7.73 -2.97 -15.55
CA GLU A 117 -8.23 -3.87 -16.59
C GLU A 117 -7.08 -4.38 -17.45
N ALA A 118 -7.12 -5.66 -17.79
CA ALA A 118 -6.15 -6.26 -18.69
C ALA A 118 -6.86 -7.15 -19.71
N TRP A 119 -6.32 -7.14 -20.93
CA TRP A 119 -6.87 -7.84 -22.07
C TRP A 119 -5.79 -8.71 -22.72
N GLY A 120 -6.12 -9.98 -22.95
CA GLY A 120 -5.38 -10.88 -23.82
C GLY A 120 -5.89 -10.77 -25.25
N GLY A 121 -5.07 -11.18 -26.21
CA GLY A 121 -5.43 -11.18 -27.62
C GLY A 121 -4.74 -12.32 -28.34
N GLU A 122 -5.47 -13.03 -29.19
CA GLU A 122 -4.94 -14.11 -30.03
C GLU A 122 -5.44 -13.97 -31.46
N SER A 123 -4.55 -14.18 -32.43
CA SER A 123 -4.92 -14.24 -33.84
C SER A 123 -5.19 -15.69 -34.23
N LEU A 124 -6.40 -15.95 -34.67
CA LEU A 124 -6.91 -17.25 -35.07
C LEU A 124 -7.16 -17.24 -36.58
N ARG A 125 -6.84 -18.35 -37.24
CA ARG A 125 -7.17 -18.56 -38.66
C ARG A 125 -8.30 -19.56 -38.75
N VAL A 126 -9.38 -19.15 -39.41
CA VAL A 126 -10.53 -19.99 -39.66
C VAL A 126 -10.29 -20.80 -40.93
N GLN A 127 -10.58 -22.09 -40.93
CA GLN A 127 -10.51 -22.92 -42.14
C GLN A 127 -11.64 -22.58 -43.09
N GLU A 128 -11.34 -22.67 -44.37
CA GLU A 128 -12.31 -22.39 -45.43
C GLU A 128 -13.49 -23.37 -45.36
N GLY A 129 -14.71 -22.82 -45.31
CA GLY A 129 -15.95 -23.60 -45.30
C GLY A 129 -16.34 -24.19 -43.95
N ALA A 130 -15.63 -23.87 -42.85
CA ALA A 130 -16.03 -24.29 -41.53
C ALA A 130 -17.24 -23.48 -41.02
N GLY A 131 -18.29 -24.16 -40.58
CA GLY A 131 -19.43 -23.51 -39.91
C GLY A 131 -19.13 -23.18 -38.44
N GLU A 132 -18.37 -24.04 -37.77
CA GLU A 132 -17.96 -23.86 -36.38
C GLU A 132 -16.52 -24.37 -36.23
N GLU A 133 -15.69 -23.66 -35.47
CA GLU A 133 -14.33 -24.06 -35.17
C GLU A 133 -13.97 -23.92 -33.71
N ARG A 134 -13.18 -24.87 -33.21
CA ARG A 134 -12.71 -24.90 -31.82
C ARG A 134 -11.22 -24.63 -31.75
N PHE A 135 -10.85 -23.64 -30.96
CA PHE A 135 -9.48 -23.24 -30.67
C PHE A 135 -9.18 -23.43 -29.20
N VAL A 136 -7.92 -23.70 -28.85
CA VAL A 136 -7.45 -23.67 -27.46
C VAL A 136 -6.64 -22.40 -27.28
N LEU A 137 -7.10 -21.52 -26.40
CA LEU A 137 -6.43 -20.25 -26.13
C LEU A 137 -5.08 -20.50 -25.45
N ALA A 138 -4.03 -19.88 -25.98
CA ALA A 138 -2.71 -19.87 -25.36
C ALA A 138 -2.74 -19.08 -24.05
N GLY A 139 -3.48 -17.96 -24.01
CA GLY A 139 -3.68 -17.16 -22.82
C GLY A 139 -4.64 -17.80 -21.82
N ARG A 140 -4.91 -17.08 -20.73
CA ARG A 140 -5.85 -17.51 -19.69
C ARG A 140 -6.83 -16.39 -19.41
N PRO A 141 -8.03 -16.44 -20.01
CA PRO A 141 -9.11 -15.53 -19.65
C PRO A 141 -9.35 -15.55 -18.13
N ARG A 142 -9.77 -14.41 -17.58
CA ARG A 142 -10.04 -14.30 -16.14
C ARG A 142 -11.14 -15.29 -15.71
N PRO A 143 -11.10 -15.82 -14.48
CA PRO A 143 -12.19 -16.65 -13.96
C PRO A 143 -13.54 -15.92 -14.03
N GLY A 144 -14.59 -16.64 -14.42
CA GLY A 144 -15.95 -16.07 -14.51
C GLY A 144 -16.18 -15.13 -15.70
N VAL A 145 -15.32 -15.13 -16.71
CA VAL A 145 -15.53 -14.34 -17.94
C VAL A 145 -16.81 -14.79 -18.67
N GLU A 146 -17.64 -13.83 -19.04
CA GLU A 146 -18.84 -14.06 -19.85
C GLU A 146 -18.48 -14.08 -21.34
N LEU A 147 -19.26 -14.82 -22.15
CA LEU A 147 -19.05 -14.88 -23.60
C LEU A 147 -19.09 -13.50 -24.26
N ALA A 148 -19.98 -12.61 -23.81
CA ALA A 148 -20.10 -11.25 -24.33
C ALA A 148 -18.86 -10.38 -24.06
N SER A 149 -17.95 -10.81 -23.18
CA SER A 149 -16.68 -10.12 -22.95
C SER A 149 -15.60 -10.44 -23.99
N PHE A 150 -15.81 -11.46 -24.82
CA PHE A 150 -14.91 -11.75 -25.93
C PHE A 150 -15.24 -10.82 -27.10
N ILE A 151 -14.21 -10.12 -27.59
CA ILE A 151 -14.33 -9.21 -28.73
C ILE A 151 -13.62 -9.86 -29.91
N VAL A 152 -14.35 -10.07 -31.00
CA VAL A 152 -13.77 -10.53 -32.27
C VAL A 152 -13.54 -9.31 -33.16
N GLU A 153 -12.28 -9.10 -33.53
CA GLU A 153 -11.85 -8.08 -34.47
C GLU A 153 -11.46 -8.78 -35.79
N GLY A 154 -11.80 -8.18 -36.93
CA GLY A 154 -11.53 -8.76 -38.26
C GLY A 154 -12.79 -9.00 -39.06
N ASP A 155 -13.00 -10.25 -39.50
CA ASP A 155 -14.16 -10.63 -40.30
C ASP A 155 -15.46 -10.56 -39.48
N PRO A 156 -16.47 -9.77 -39.89
CA PRO A 156 -17.72 -9.61 -39.16
C PRO A 156 -18.59 -10.87 -39.16
N GLY A 157 -18.31 -11.85 -40.03
CA GLY A 157 -18.98 -13.14 -40.08
C GLY A 157 -18.47 -14.16 -39.05
N VAL A 158 -17.50 -13.77 -38.21
CA VAL A 158 -16.94 -14.59 -37.13
C VAL A 158 -17.42 -14.07 -35.78
N SER A 159 -17.96 -14.95 -34.94
CA SER A 159 -18.38 -14.60 -33.57
C SER A 159 -18.04 -15.72 -32.58
N VAL A 160 -17.96 -15.39 -31.29
CA VAL A 160 -17.74 -16.41 -30.25
C VAL A 160 -19.08 -17.05 -29.88
N SER A 161 -19.18 -18.37 -30.02
CA SER A 161 -20.39 -19.14 -29.71
C SER A 161 -20.30 -19.89 -28.37
N ALA A 162 -19.09 -20.29 -27.95
CA ALA A 162 -18.88 -20.95 -26.66
C ALA A 162 -17.45 -20.77 -26.12
N TYR A 163 -17.29 -20.94 -24.80
CA TYR A 163 -16.01 -20.92 -24.11
C TYR A 163 -16.03 -21.88 -22.92
N ASP A 164 -15.07 -22.79 -22.88
CA ASP A 164 -14.85 -23.73 -21.79
C ASP A 164 -13.64 -23.27 -20.95
N PRO A 165 -13.84 -22.79 -19.70
CA PRO A 165 -12.75 -22.30 -18.86
C PRO A 165 -11.81 -23.41 -18.35
N ALA A 166 -12.24 -24.67 -18.32
CA ALA A 166 -11.42 -25.78 -17.84
C ALA A 166 -10.36 -26.17 -18.87
N THR A 167 -10.76 -26.23 -20.15
CA THR A 167 -9.84 -26.56 -21.26
C THR A 167 -9.28 -25.33 -21.97
N ARG A 168 -9.79 -24.13 -21.65
CA ARG A 168 -9.55 -22.87 -22.36
C ARG A 168 -9.95 -22.93 -23.83
N ALA A 169 -10.90 -23.80 -24.15
CA ALA A 169 -11.35 -23.95 -25.51
C ALA A 169 -12.38 -22.87 -25.85
N LEU A 170 -12.11 -22.12 -26.91
CA LEU A 170 -12.99 -21.15 -27.52
C LEU A 170 -13.61 -21.76 -28.77
N THR A 171 -14.92 -21.63 -28.92
CA THR A 171 -15.62 -22.00 -30.14
C THR A 171 -16.05 -20.74 -30.87
N LEU A 172 -15.73 -20.67 -32.17
CA LEU A 172 -16.17 -19.62 -33.07
C LEU A 172 -17.27 -20.16 -33.99
N ASP A 173 -18.35 -19.38 -34.14
CA ASP A 173 -19.26 -19.50 -35.28
C ASP A 173 -18.64 -18.75 -36.45
N CYS A 174 -18.47 -19.49 -37.55
CA CYS A 174 -17.80 -19.05 -38.77
C CYS A 174 -18.70 -19.18 -40.00
N ALA A 175 -20.00 -19.46 -39.83
CA ALA A 175 -20.91 -19.72 -40.94
C ALA A 175 -21.02 -18.54 -41.94
N GLY A 176 -20.73 -17.31 -41.48
CA GLY A 176 -20.69 -16.11 -42.31
C GLY A 176 -19.28 -15.65 -42.73
N ALA A 177 -18.23 -16.38 -42.35
CA ALA A 177 -16.84 -15.95 -42.54
C ALA A 177 -16.40 -16.06 -44.00
N GLN A 178 -15.53 -15.16 -44.44
CA GLN A 178 -14.88 -15.26 -45.74
C GLN A 178 -13.85 -16.39 -45.76
N ALA A 179 -13.63 -17.00 -46.93
CA ALA A 179 -12.61 -18.02 -47.12
C ALA A 179 -11.21 -17.53 -46.70
N GLY A 180 -10.57 -18.23 -45.76
CA GLY A 180 -9.25 -17.87 -45.25
C GLY A 180 -9.23 -16.66 -44.30
N ALA A 181 -10.38 -16.29 -43.72
CA ALA A 181 -10.48 -15.19 -42.77
C ALA A 181 -9.53 -15.38 -41.56
N SER A 182 -8.92 -14.27 -41.15
CA SER A 182 -8.18 -14.17 -39.89
C SER A 182 -9.02 -13.36 -38.92
N ALA A 183 -9.26 -13.92 -37.74
CA ALA A 183 -9.97 -13.26 -36.65
C ALA A 183 -9.00 -13.01 -35.50
N ALA A 184 -8.98 -11.81 -34.95
CA ALA A 184 -8.28 -11.50 -33.71
C ALA A 184 -9.30 -11.52 -32.57
N VAL A 185 -9.14 -12.43 -31.62
CA VAL A 185 -10.02 -12.50 -30.45
C VAL A 185 -9.34 -11.85 -29.27
N ARG A 186 -10.02 -10.89 -28.65
CA ARG A 186 -9.60 -10.22 -27.42
C ARG A 186 -10.50 -10.62 -26.27
N TYR A 187 -9.93 -10.80 -25.09
CA TYR A 187 -10.68 -11.25 -23.92
C TYR A 187 -10.06 -10.73 -22.62
N PRO A 188 -10.84 -10.52 -21.55
CA PRO A 188 -10.32 -10.08 -20.27
C PRO A 188 -9.40 -11.14 -19.65
N ILE A 189 -8.24 -10.70 -19.14
CA ILE A 189 -7.30 -11.54 -18.40
C ILE A 189 -7.11 -11.00 -16.99
N ALA A 190 -6.57 -11.83 -16.09
CA ALA A 190 -6.17 -11.36 -14.77
C ALA A 190 -5.07 -10.29 -14.94
N PRO A 191 -5.24 -9.08 -14.38
CA PRO A 191 -4.27 -8.03 -14.50
C PRO A 191 -3.02 -8.36 -13.68
N SER A 192 -1.87 -7.85 -14.12
CA SER A 192 -0.62 -7.95 -13.39
C SER A 192 0.16 -6.66 -13.50
N LEU A 193 0.93 -6.34 -12.45
CA LEU A 193 1.88 -5.22 -12.48
C LEU A 193 3.26 -5.69 -12.96
N PRO A 194 4.04 -4.80 -13.59
CA PRO A 194 5.45 -5.05 -13.81
C PRO A 194 6.18 -5.33 -12.48
N ARG A 195 7.26 -6.11 -12.55
CA ARG A 195 8.05 -6.43 -11.36
C ARG A 195 8.58 -5.16 -10.70
N GLY A 196 8.35 -5.03 -9.39
CA GLY A 196 8.81 -3.88 -8.59
C GLY A 196 7.89 -2.66 -8.64
N VAL A 197 6.73 -2.77 -9.32
CA VAL A 197 5.67 -1.76 -9.27
C VAL A 197 4.67 -2.15 -8.18
N PHE A 198 4.38 -1.20 -7.31
CA PHE A 198 3.39 -1.31 -6.24
C PHE A 198 1.97 -1.00 -6.75
N ALA A 199 1.82 0.08 -7.52
CA ALA A 199 0.55 0.48 -8.12
C ALA A 199 0.79 1.28 -9.41
N GLU A 200 -0.16 1.22 -10.33
CA GLU A 200 -0.26 2.15 -11.46
C GLU A 200 -1.04 3.39 -11.02
N VAL A 201 -0.67 4.56 -11.55
CA VAL A 201 -1.43 5.80 -11.42
C VAL A 201 -1.79 6.27 -12.81
N GLU A 202 -3.07 6.52 -13.07
CA GLU A 202 -3.53 7.00 -14.37
C GLU A 202 -4.32 8.30 -14.20
N LEU A 203 -3.80 9.36 -14.80
CA LEU A 203 -4.40 10.69 -14.79
C LEU A 203 -5.08 10.96 -16.13
N ARG A 204 -6.39 11.22 -16.11
CA ARG A 204 -7.23 11.46 -17.29
C ARG A 204 -7.75 12.89 -17.31
N GLY A 205 -8.04 13.44 -18.49
CA GLY A 205 -8.67 14.76 -18.62
C GLY A 205 -7.79 15.93 -18.16
N VAL A 206 -6.49 15.71 -18.04
CA VAL A 206 -5.51 16.71 -17.57
C VAL A 206 -5.15 17.76 -18.63
N GLY A 207 -5.66 17.64 -19.86
CA GLY A 207 -5.42 18.59 -20.95
C GLY A 207 -5.94 20.00 -20.63
N SER A 208 -7.08 20.08 -19.96
CA SER A 208 -7.68 21.34 -19.48
C SER A 208 -7.08 21.89 -18.19
N ALA A 209 -6.23 21.13 -17.47
CA ALA A 209 -5.75 21.48 -16.13
C ALA A 209 -4.90 22.76 -16.06
N TRP A 210 -4.16 23.12 -17.11
CA TRP A 210 -3.34 24.35 -17.10
C TRP A 210 -4.14 25.64 -17.30
N LEU A 211 -5.41 25.56 -17.70
CA LEU A 211 -6.29 26.72 -17.83
C LEU A 211 -6.81 27.19 -16.46
N ALA A 212 -6.64 26.39 -15.40
CA ALA A 212 -6.96 26.76 -14.03
C ALA A 212 -5.84 27.61 -13.41
N GLU A 213 -6.14 28.35 -12.33
CA GLU A 213 -5.21 29.24 -11.61
C GLU A 213 -4.02 28.52 -10.89
N GLY A 214 -3.62 27.33 -11.37
CA GLY A 214 -2.56 26.51 -10.80
C GLY A 214 -2.50 25.12 -11.44
N PRO A 215 -1.47 24.32 -11.14
CA PRO A 215 -1.43 22.93 -11.59
C PRO A 215 -2.57 22.13 -10.97
N ALA A 216 -3.13 21.18 -11.71
CA ALA A 216 -4.00 20.17 -11.10
C ALA A 216 -3.19 19.34 -10.11
N GLU A 217 -3.59 19.36 -8.83
CA GLU A 217 -2.91 18.63 -7.77
C GLU A 217 -3.70 17.37 -7.40
N TYR A 218 -3.06 16.22 -7.55
CA TYR A 218 -3.59 14.91 -7.21
C TYR A 218 -2.88 14.37 -5.98
N THR A 219 -3.63 13.73 -5.09
CA THR A 219 -3.09 13.16 -3.85
C THR A 219 -3.38 11.67 -3.75
N ILE A 220 -2.42 10.92 -3.23
CA ILE A 220 -2.60 9.55 -2.74
C ILE A 220 -2.28 9.57 -1.25
N THR A 221 -3.29 9.31 -0.44
CA THR A 221 -3.18 9.30 1.02
C THR A 221 -3.17 7.86 1.52
N PHE A 222 -2.05 7.46 2.12
CA PHE A 222 -1.92 6.18 2.79
C PHE A 222 -2.39 6.27 4.25
N ALA A 223 -2.93 5.18 4.77
CA ALA A 223 -3.35 5.10 6.17
C ALA A 223 -2.21 4.54 7.04
N ALA A 224 -1.97 5.17 8.19
CA ALA A 224 -1.06 4.60 9.19
C ALA A 224 -1.67 3.36 9.83
N LYS A 225 -0.86 2.31 9.94
CA LYS A 225 -1.21 1.09 10.63
C LYS A 225 -1.48 1.37 12.10
N GLN A 226 -2.59 0.84 12.60
CA GLN A 226 -2.92 0.87 14.02
C GLN A 226 -2.30 -0.36 14.69
N THR A 227 -1.48 -0.17 15.71
CA THR A 227 -0.83 -1.28 16.44
C THR A 227 -0.80 -1.01 17.94
N ARG A 228 -0.87 -2.08 18.74
CA ARG A 228 -0.65 -1.96 20.18
C ARG A 228 0.82 -1.85 20.49
N TRP A 229 1.13 -1.12 21.56
CA TRP A 229 2.48 -0.95 22.05
C TRP A 229 2.68 -1.84 23.27
N ILE A 230 3.81 -2.53 23.32
CA ILE A 230 4.19 -3.37 24.45
C ILE A 230 5.52 -2.88 25.02
N TYR A 231 5.56 -2.68 26.33
CA TYR A 231 6.81 -2.45 27.05
C TYR A 231 7.08 -3.62 27.99
N TYR A 232 8.26 -4.22 27.84
CA TYR A 232 8.79 -5.20 28.78
C TYR A 232 9.77 -4.48 29.70
N VAL A 233 9.42 -4.33 30.97
CA VAL A 233 10.31 -3.76 31.99
C VAL A 233 11.03 -4.90 32.69
N VAL A 234 12.36 -4.86 32.66
CA VAL A 234 13.25 -5.78 33.38
C VAL A 234 13.90 -4.99 34.51
N THR A 235 13.73 -5.44 35.74
CA THR A 235 14.21 -4.72 36.93
C THR A 235 14.67 -5.66 38.04
N ASP A 236 15.62 -5.19 38.85
CA ASP A 236 16.07 -5.85 40.09
C ASP A 236 15.34 -5.30 41.33
N VAL A 237 14.33 -4.45 41.13
CA VAL A 237 13.48 -3.93 42.20
C VAL A 237 12.33 -4.92 42.45
N ASP A 238 12.38 -5.60 43.58
CA ASP A 238 11.46 -6.69 43.93
C ASP A 238 10.06 -6.22 44.32
N ALA A 239 9.91 -4.97 44.79
CA ALA A 239 8.66 -4.40 45.30
C ALA A 239 8.37 -3.01 44.71
N GLY A 240 7.09 -2.66 44.62
CA GLY A 240 6.63 -1.37 44.10
C GLY A 240 5.76 -1.50 42.85
N ASP A 241 4.96 -0.47 42.63
CA ASP A 241 3.97 -0.39 41.56
C ASP A 241 4.53 0.38 40.37
N PHE A 242 4.91 -0.36 39.32
CA PHE A 242 5.36 0.25 38.07
C PHE A 242 4.17 0.61 37.19
N ALA A 243 4.18 1.82 36.64
CA ALA A 243 3.15 2.30 35.71
C ALA A 243 3.78 3.04 34.53
N ILE A 244 3.15 2.93 33.35
CA ILE A 244 3.50 3.75 32.19
C ILE A 244 2.41 4.80 32.03
N VAL A 245 2.83 6.07 32.05
CA VAL A 245 1.93 7.21 31.94
C VAL A 245 2.32 8.05 30.73
N ASP A 246 1.31 8.48 29.99
CA ASP A 246 1.45 9.57 29.04
C ASP A 246 1.10 10.91 29.71
N ALA A 247 2.11 11.65 30.13
CA ALA A 247 1.96 12.91 30.83
C ALA A 247 1.73 14.13 29.92
N ALA A 248 1.99 14.01 28.61
CA ALA A 248 1.82 15.12 27.67
C ALA A 248 0.37 15.27 27.18
N GLY A 249 -0.41 14.19 27.24
CA GLY A 249 -1.79 14.20 26.77
C GLY A 249 -1.92 14.34 25.25
N ASP A 250 -0.94 13.83 24.49
CA ASP A 250 -1.01 13.82 23.02
C ASP A 250 -2.27 13.04 22.57
N GLU A 251 -3.00 13.51 21.55
CA GLU A 251 -4.15 12.77 21.01
C GLU A 251 -3.73 11.77 19.91
N PRO A 252 -4.28 10.53 19.91
CA PRO A 252 -5.10 9.94 20.97
C PRO A 252 -4.25 9.61 22.21
N THR A 253 -4.86 9.72 23.40
CA THR A 253 -4.18 9.40 24.66
C THR A 253 -3.79 7.93 24.71
N LEU A 254 -2.51 7.64 24.97
CA LEU A 254 -2.02 6.28 25.13
C LEU A 254 -2.16 5.84 26.60
N VAL A 255 -3.01 4.84 26.83
CA VAL A 255 -3.30 4.31 28.17
C VAL A 255 -2.72 2.91 28.32
N PHE A 256 -2.15 2.63 29.50
CA PHE A 256 -1.68 1.32 29.92
C PHE A 256 -2.36 0.97 31.26
N SER A 257 -3.54 0.35 31.20
CA SER A 257 -4.29 -0.03 32.40
C SER A 257 -3.65 -1.22 33.14
N GLU A 258 -4.01 -1.37 34.42
CA GLU A 258 -3.62 -2.52 35.24
C GLU A 258 -4.09 -3.85 34.64
N VAL A 259 -5.23 -3.87 33.94
CA VAL A 259 -5.78 -5.08 33.29
C VAL A 259 -4.84 -5.61 32.20
N ASN A 260 -4.11 -4.71 31.54
CA ASN A 260 -3.14 -5.04 30.49
C ASN A 260 -1.69 -5.08 31.00
N ARG A 261 -1.51 -5.10 32.33
CA ARG A 261 -0.23 -5.27 33.00
C ARG A 261 -0.09 -6.70 33.51
N ARG A 262 1.05 -7.33 33.27
CA ARG A 262 1.34 -8.69 33.76
C ARG A 262 2.72 -8.78 34.38
N ASP A 263 2.81 -9.40 35.55
CA ASP A 263 4.10 -9.83 36.10
C ASP A 263 4.45 -11.20 35.52
N LEU A 264 5.43 -11.23 34.61
CA LEU A 264 5.86 -12.43 33.89
C LEU A 264 6.72 -13.37 34.77
N GLY A 265 7.10 -12.94 35.97
CA GLY A 265 7.71 -13.82 36.97
C GLY A 265 6.64 -14.63 37.70
N ALA A 266 5.57 -13.97 38.12
CA ALA A 266 4.44 -14.60 38.82
C ALA A 266 3.51 -15.36 37.87
N GLU A 267 3.26 -14.82 36.68
CA GLU A 267 2.40 -15.39 35.65
C GLU A 267 3.14 -15.47 34.30
N PRO A 268 3.97 -16.51 34.10
CA PRO A 268 4.65 -16.74 32.82
C PRO A 268 3.65 -16.89 31.66
N ASP A 269 4.05 -16.42 30.48
CA ASP A 269 3.24 -16.47 29.26
C ASP A 269 4.01 -17.17 28.14
N ALA A 270 3.83 -18.48 28.02
CA ALA A 270 4.51 -19.31 27.01
C ALA A 270 4.07 -19.00 25.57
N ALA A 271 2.96 -18.27 25.38
CA ALA A 271 2.53 -17.81 24.06
C ALA A 271 3.22 -16.50 23.64
N ASP A 272 4.07 -15.94 24.49
CA ASP A 272 4.85 -14.72 24.24
C ASP A 272 6.35 -15.06 24.13
N PRO A 273 6.88 -15.26 22.91
CA PRO A 273 8.29 -15.60 22.70
C PRO A 273 9.27 -14.57 23.27
N GLN A 274 8.86 -13.29 23.35
CA GLN A 274 9.69 -12.24 23.91
C GLN A 274 9.73 -12.33 25.44
N ALA A 275 8.64 -12.72 26.09
CA ALA A 275 8.62 -13.01 27.52
C ALA A 275 9.54 -14.20 27.85
N GLU A 276 9.48 -15.28 27.06
CA GLU A 276 10.35 -16.46 27.24
C GLU A 276 11.84 -16.10 27.08
N ALA A 277 12.18 -15.37 26.01
CA ALA A 277 13.56 -14.92 25.77
C ALA A 277 14.09 -14.05 26.93
N LEU A 278 13.25 -13.17 27.49
CA LEU A 278 13.61 -12.35 28.65
C LEU A 278 13.76 -13.19 29.92
N ALA A 279 12.93 -14.21 30.12
CA ALA A 279 13.06 -15.11 31.26
C ALA A 279 14.38 -15.89 31.21
N ALA A 280 14.79 -16.36 30.03
CA ALA A 280 16.08 -17.02 29.85
C ALA A 280 17.28 -16.07 30.05
N THR A 281 17.16 -14.82 29.57
CA THR A 281 18.25 -13.83 29.65
C THR A 281 18.39 -13.21 31.04
N TYR A 282 17.27 -13.03 31.76
CA TYR A 282 17.21 -12.37 33.05
C TYR A 282 16.43 -13.22 34.06
N PRO A 283 16.96 -14.40 34.46
CA PRO A 283 16.21 -15.37 35.27
C PRO A 283 15.86 -14.83 36.67
N SER A 284 16.75 -14.04 37.27
CA SER A 284 16.59 -13.46 38.61
C SER A 284 15.93 -12.08 38.65
N ALA A 285 15.73 -11.43 37.51
CA ALA A 285 15.09 -10.11 37.47
C ALA A 285 13.57 -10.25 37.48
N ARG A 286 12.90 -9.27 38.08
CA ARG A 286 11.47 -9.06 37.90
C ARG A 286 11.21 -8.59 36.46
N ARG A 287 10.19 -9.17 35.83
CA ARG A 287 9.84 -8.94 34.42
C ARG A 287 8.38 -8.54 34.34
N LEU A 288 8.10 -7.31 33.94
CA LEU A 288 6.75 -6.79 33.79
C LEU A 288 6.44 -6.55 32.33
N ARG A 289 5.23 -6.89 31.89
CA ARG A 289 4.70 -6.55 30.57
C ARG A 289 3.58 -5.54 30.70
N PHE A 290 3.70 -4.45 29.96
CA PHE A 290 2.66 -3.44 29.82
C PHE A 290 2.18 -3.45 28.37
N THR A 291 0.90 -3.66 28.13
CA THR A 291 0.30 -3.56 26.79
C THR A 291 -0.65 -2.36 26.75
N SER A 292 -0.59 -1.55 25.70
CA SER A 292 -1.49 -0.40 25.55
C SER A 292 -2.94 -0.88 25.44
N ASP A 293 -3.88 -0.11 25.98
CA ASP A 293 -5.31 -0.47 26.04
C ASP A 293 -6.01 -0.43 24.68
N ALA A 294 -5.48 0.38 23.77
CA ALA A 294 -5.92 0.47 22.39
C ALA A 294 -4.72 0.37 21.43
N ALA A 295 -5.02 0.04 20.19
CA ALA A 295 -4.07 0.24 19.10
C ALA A 295 -3.96 1.76 18.82
N ILE A 296 -2.76 2.21 18.50
CA ILE A 296 -2.47 3.60 18.14
C ILE A 296 -1.81 3.64 16.77
N ALA A 297 -2.00 4.74 16.04
CA ALA A 297 -1.39 4.98 14.75
C ALA A 297 0.13 4.96 14.89
N CYS A 298 0.81 4.19 14.03
CA CYS A 298 2.26 4.30 13.91
C CYS A 298 2.67 5.73 13.55
N SER A 299 3.71 6.25 14.21
CA SER A 299 4.28 7.57 13.92
C SER A 299 5.80 7.55 14.00
N ALA A 300 6.45 8.29 13.11
CA ALA A 300 7.87 8.59 13.15
C ALA A 300 8.23 9.57 14.27
N THR A 301 7.28 10.41 14.68
CA THR A 301 7.50 11.41 15.72
C THR A 301 7.48 10.74 17.10
N PRO A 302 8.56 10.87 17.90
CA PRO A 302 8.57 10.36 19.26
C PRO A 302 7.50 11.03 20.12
N ARG A 303 6.78 10.23 20.90
CA ARG A 303 5.78 10.71 21.84
C ARG A 303 6.50 11.28 23.07
N ARG A 304 6.27 12.55 23.39
CA ARG A 304 7.13 13.31 24.34
C ARG A 304 6.77 13.08 25.81
N GLY A 305 5.53 12.67 26.08
CA GLY A 305 4.98 12.53 27.43
C GLY A 305 5.15 11.16 28.08
N LEU A 306 5.80 10.19 27.42
CA LEU A 306 5.87 8.83 27.95
C LEU A 306 6.90 8.70 29.07
N GLU A 307 6.40 8.26 30.23
CA GLU A 307 7.16 8.12 31.47
C GLU A 307 6.96 6.72 32.06
N LEU A 308 8.03 6.12 32.58
CA LEU A 308 7.94 5.00 33.51
C LEU A 308 7.95 5.56 34.93
N ARG A 309 6.97 5.16 35.74
CA ARG A 309 6.83 5.55 37.14
C ARG A 309 6.95 4.35 38.05
N LEU A 310 7.50 4.55 39.25
CA LEU A 310 7.56 3.60 40.35
C LEU A 310 6.91 4.24 41.57
N ASP A 311 5.86 3.64 42.11
CA ASP A 311 5.08 4.16 43.25
C ASP A 311 4.62 5.62 43.05
N GLY A 312 4.29 5.95 41.79
CA GLY A 312 3.85 7.29 41.38
C GLY A 312 4.99 8.27 41.06
N GLU A 313 6.23 7.97 41.41
CA GLU A 313 7.39 8.81 41.12
C GLU A 313 7.96 8.54 39.72
N ARG A 314 8.31 9.60 38.98
CA ARG A 314 8.90 9.49 37.65
C ARG A 314 10.35 9.03 37.73
N LEU A 315 10.70 7.99 36.97
CA LEU A 315 12.08 7.57 36.80
C LEU A 315 12.87 8.54 35.89
N PRO A 316 14.19 8.72 36.11
CA PRO A 316 14.99 9.78 35.48
C PRO A 316 15.41 9.45 34.04
N PHE A 317 14.50 8.90 33.23
CA PHE A 317 14.70 8.67 31.80
C PHE A 317 13.39 8.85 31.04
N ALA A 318 13.49 9.29 29.79
CA ALA A 318 12.35 9.30 28.88
C ALA A 318 12.05 7.87 28.40
N LEU A 319 10.78 7.53 28.24
CA LEU A 319 10.36 6.25 27.69
C LEU A 319 10.12 6.37 26.18
N PRO A 320 11.06 5.93 25.32
CA PRO A 320 10.94 6.14 23.88
C PRO A 320 9.94 5.17 23.22
N ASN A 321 9.30 5.59 22.11
CA ASN A 321 8.36 4.77 21.31
C ASN A 321 8.95 3.39 20.95
N PRO A 322 8.16 2.31 20.89
CA PRO A 322 8.64 1.04 20.34
C PRO A 322 9.18 1.20 18.91
N PRO A 323 10.37 0.65 18.59
CA PRO A 323 10.90 0.75 17.24
C PRO A 323 10.16 -0.19 16.28
N LEU A 324 9.94 0.24 15.03
CA LEU A 324 9.22 -0.54 14.01
C LEU A 324 9.80 -1.92 13.71
N ARG A 325 11.10 -2.11 13.95
CA ARG A 325 11.78 -3.40 13.75
C ARG A 325 11.47 -4.41 14.86
N ASN A 326 10.99 -3.96 16.01
CA ASN A 326 10.62 -4.83 17.12
C ASN A 326 9.12 -5.10 17.05
N PHE A 327 8.75 -6.15 16.32
CA PHE A 327 7.37 -6.60 16.20
C PHE A 327 7.24 -7.98 16.86
N THR A 328 6.11 -8.19 17.52
CA THR A 328 5.70 -9.50 18.00
C THR A 328 4.25 -9.73 17.59
N SER A 329 3.90 -10.99 17.38
CA SER A 329 2.51 -11.37 17.13
C SER A 329 2.08 -12.33 18.23
N ARG A 330 1.01 -12.00 18.94
CA ARG A 330 0.45 -12.85 19.98
C ARG A 330 -1.00 -13.15 19.65
N GLU A 331 -1.47 -14.34 19.99
CA GLU A 331 -2.90 -14.60 20.05
C GLU A 331 -3.45 -13.93 21.31
N ILE A 332 -4.40 -13.02 21.11
CA ILE A 332 -5.18 -12.44 22.20
C ILE A 332 -6.62 -12.86 22.02
N VAL A 333 -7.31 -13.11 23.13
CA VAL A 333 -8.74 -13.38 23.10
C VAL A 333 -9.46 -12.05 23.19
N VAL A 334 -10.08 -11.62 22.10
CA VAL A 334 -10.96 -10.45 22.05
C VAL A 334 -12.38 -10.98 21.93
N ASP A 335 -13.25 -10.65 22.88
CA ASP A 335 -14.66 -11.11 22.88
C ASP A 335 -14.81 -12.64 22.69
N GLN A 336 -13.96 -13.41 23.36
CA GLN A 336 -13.88 -14.90 23.27
C GLN A 336 -13.38 -15.46 21.94
N VAL A 337 -12.98 -14.62 20.98
CA VAL A 337 -12.38 -15.05 19.72
C VAL A 337 -10.86 -14.89 19.78
N PRO A 338 -10.07 -15.95 19.58
CA PRO A 338 -8.63 -15.83 19.40
C PRO A 338 -8.33 -15.01 18.15
N GLN A 339 -7.66 -13.89 18.33
CA GLN A 339 -7.18 -13.04 17.25
C GLN A 339 -5.67 -12.90 17.36
N ARG A 340 -4.97 -13.14 16.26
CA ARG A 340 -3.56 -12.83 16.16
C ARG A 340 -3.40 -11.32 16.03
N GLN A 341 -2.84 -10.69 17.04
CA GLN A 341 -2.58 -9.25 17.05
C GLN A 341 -1.09 -8.98 16.91
N GLU A 342 -0.76 -8.12 15.96
CA GLU A 342 0.59 -7.58 15.80
C GLU A 342 0.78 -6.38 16.71
N SER A 343 1.89 -6.38 17.46
CA SER A 343 2.25 -5.32 18.39
C SER A 343 3.70 -4.90 18.18
N LEU A 344 3.97 -3.61 18.32
CA LEU A 344 5.35 -3.12 18.44
C LEU A 344 5.79 -3.23 19.89
N PHE A 345 7.04 -3.60 20.13
CA PHE A 345 7.53 -3.76 21.50
C PHE A 345 8.88 -3.10 21.79
N ARG A 346 9.09 -2.78 23.06
CA ARG A 346 10.38 -2.31 23.57
C ARG A 346 10.70 -2.95 24.92
N VAL A 347 11.96 -3.34 25.08
CA VAL A 347 12.51 -3.76 26.36
C VAL A 347 13.16 -2.56 27.04
N VAL A 348 12.80 -2.34 28.30
CA VAL A 348 13.28 -1.27 29.16
C VAL A 348 13.97 -1.93 30.35
N LYS A 349 15.21 -1.55 30.63
CA LYS A 349 15.98 -2.10 31.74
C LYS A 349 16.11 -1.04 32.81
N HIS A 350 15.62 -1.32 34.01
CA HIS A 350 15.81 -0.50 35.20
C HIS A 350 16.49 -1.36 36.27
N LEU A 351 17.81 -1.43 36.17
CA LEU A 351 18.66 -2.22 37.07
C LEU A 351 19.42 -1.23 37.96
N THR A 352 19.16 -1.29 39.26
CA THR A 352 19.78 -0.42 40.27
C THR A 352 21.16 -0.94 40.67
N THR A 353 21.39 -2.23 40.54
CA THR A 353 22.68 -2.88 40.72
C THR A 353 23.31 -3.15 39.37
N SER A 354 24.60 -2.84 39.22
CA SER A 354 25.38 -3.29 38.06
C SER A 354 25.34 -4.81 38.01
N LEU A 355 24.59 -5.39 37.07
CA LEU A 355 24.73 -6.81 36.74
C LEU A 355 26.14 -6.99 36.19
N HIS A 356 27.07 -7.44 37.04
CA HIS A 356 28.38 -7.88 36.58
C HIS A 356 28.17 -8.97 35.52
N PRO A 357 28.84 -8.89 34.35
CA PRO A 357 28.85 -10.01 33.43
C PRO A 357 29.77 -11.06 34.04
N ASN A 358 29.23 -12.06 34.71
CA ASN A 358 29.97 -13.26 35.09
C ASN A 358 29.01 -14.44 35.18
N GLY A 359 29.17 -15.38 34.24
CA GLY A 359 28.43 -16.63 34.12
C GLY A 359 28.50 -17.13 32.70
#